data_AF-F2U2R4-F1
#
_entry.id   AF-F2U2R4-F1
#
_cell.length_a   1.000
_cell.length_b   1.000
_cell.length_c   1.000
_cell.angle_alpha   90.00
_cell.angle_beta   90.00
_cell.angle_gamma   90.00
#
_symmetry.space_group_name_H-M   'P 1'
#
loop_
_entity.id
_entity.type
_entity.pdbx_description
1 polymer ?
#
loop_
_entity_poly.entity_id
_entity_poly.type
_entity_poly.pdbx_seq_one_letter_code
_entity_poly.pdbx_strand_id
1 'polypeptide(L)' 'MMADGRNTKGAVCTDSNGLCITSSGDLTEADAGSLHAIHTLSRQLFDTDQPVAVCIDSTTSQSIYVRKVNENVVAVKKG' A
#
# COMPACT_ATOMS: atom_id res chain seq x y z
N MET A 1 7.41 -15.78 5.33
CA MET A 1 6.47 -15.34 6.39
C MET A 1 5.15 -14.99 5.73
N MET A 2 4.13 -15.83 5.89
CA MET A 2 2.77 -15.45 5.48
C MET A 2 2.26 -14.42 6.49
N ALA A 3 1.81 -13.25 6.03
CA ALA A 3 1.15 -12.31 6.90
C ALA A 3 -0.08 -13.00 7.50
N ASP A 4 -0.19 -13.05 8.83
CA ASP A 4 -1.40 -13.49 9.50
C ASP A 4 -2.54 -12.54 9.07
N GLY A 5 -3.41 -13.03 8.18
CA GLY A 5 -4.50 -12.26 7.59
C GLY A 5 -5.61 -11.92 8.59
N ARG A 6 -5.57 -12.48 9.80
CA ARG A 6 -6.60 -12.28 10.83
C ARG A 6 -6.71 -10.85 11.35
N ASN A 7 -5.75 -9.99 11.05
CA ASN A 7 -5.74 -8.60 11.48
C ASN A 7 -5.71 -7.56 10.35
N THR A 8 -6.04 -7.99 9.13
CA THR A 8 -6.17 -7.08 7.98
C THR A 8 -7.57 -6.50 7.95
N LYS A 9 -7.68 -5.17 7.94
CA LYS A 9 -8.95 -4.42 7.89
C LYS A 9 -9.29 -3.92 6.50
N GLY A 10 -8.31 -3.82 5.62
CA GLY A 10 -8.54 -3.47 4.23
C GLY A 10 -7.31 -3.66 3.36
N ALA A 11 -7.52 -3.74 2.06
CA ALA A 11 -6.46 -3.83 1.06
C ALA A 11 -6.89 -3.14 -0.23
N VAL A 12 -5.94 -2.52 -0.92
CA VAL A 12 -6.13 -1.99 -2.27
C VAL A 12 -4.91 -2.33 -3.13
N CYS A 13 -5.15 -2.61 -4.40
CA CYS A 13 -4.13 -2.90 -5.40
C CYS A 13 -4.31 -1.95 -6.57
N THR A 14 -3.23 -1.32 -7.01
CA THR A 14 -3.23 -0.42 -8.18
C THR A 14 -2.30 -0.95 -9.27
N ASP A 15 -2.58 -0.56 -10.50
CA ASP A 15 -1.64 -0.72 -11.61
C ASP A 15 -0.46 0.28 -11.50
N SER A 16 0.38 0.31 -12.53
CA SER A 16 1.54 1.21 -12.65
C SER A 16 1.17 2.69 -12.83
N ASN A 17 -0.10 2.99 -13.14
CA ASN A 17 -0.61 4.35 -13.34
C ASN A 17 -1.41 4.86 -12.12
N GLY A 18 -1.58 4.02 -11.10
CA GLY A 18 -2.37 4.34 -9.91
C GLY A 18 -3.86 4.07 -10.05
N LEU A 19 -4.30 3.38 -11.12
CA LEU A 19 -5.68 2.96 -11.27
C LEU A 19 -5.96 1.77 -10.35
N CYS A 20 -7.09 1.81 -9.63
CA CYS A 20 -7.52 0.72 -8.77
C CYS A 20 -7.84 -0.54 -9.60
N ILE A 21 -7.13 -1.65 -9.32
CA ILE A 21 -7.46 -2.97 -9.84
C ILE A 21 -8.50 -3.64 -8.94
N THR A 22 -8.33 -3.52 -7.63
CA THR A 22 -9.25 -4.09 -6.63
C THR A 22 -9.07 -3.39 -5.28
N SER A 23 -10.16 -3.29 -4.52
CA SER A 23 -10.17 -2.78 -3.14
C SER A 23 -11.07 -3.63 -2.25
N SER A 24 -10.82 -3.61 -0.94
CA SER A 24 -11.59 -4.37 0.04
C SER A 24 -11.47 -3.78 1.45
N GLY A 25 -12.54 -3.90 2.23
CA GLY A 25 -12.60 -3.47 3.62
C GLY A 25 -12.52 -1.96 3.77
N ASP A 26 -11.72 -1.51 4.73
CA ASP A 26 -11.54 -0.10 5.07
C ASP A 26 -10.81 0.73 3.99
N LEU A 27 -10.14 0.07 3.04
CA LEU A 27 -9.49 0.73 1.91
C LEU A 27 -10.36 0.60 0.68
N THR A 28 -10.63 1.74 0.05
CA THR A 28 -11.55 1.88 -1.08
C THR A 28 -10.80 2.25 -2.36
N GLU A 29 -11.50 2.24 -3.49
CA GLU A 29 -10.93 2.66 -4.77
C GLU A 29 -10.46 4.12 -4.75
N ALA A 30 -11.09 4.98 -3.94
CA ALA A 30 -10.70 6.38 -3.79
C ALA A 30 -9.31 6.55 -3.17
N ASP A 31 -8.85 5.57 -2.37
CA ASP A 31 -7.54 5.59 -1.72
C ASP A 31 -6.41 5.19 -2.67
N ALA A 32 -6.73 4.51 -3.78
CA ALA A 32 -5.76 3.93 -4.70
C ALA A 32 -4.74 4.94 -5.23
N GLY A 33 -5.22 6.07 -5.76
CA GLY A 33 -4.36 7.09 -6.35
C GLY A 33 -3.39 7.70 -5.33
N SER A 34 -3.88 7.99 -4.12
CA SER A 34 -3.04 8.54 -3.04
C SER A 34 -1.99 7.53 -2.57
N LEU A 35 -2.35 6.26 -2.38
CA LEU A 35 -1.43 5.22 -1.93
C LEU A 35 -0.38 4.89 -3.00
N HIS A 36 -0.77 4.88 -4.28
CA HIS A 36 0.16 4.78 -5.40
C HIS A 36 1.16 5.95 -5.41
N ALA A 37 0.67 7.18 -5.30
CA ALA A 37 1.51 8.37 -5.31
C ALA A 37 2.52 8.36 -4.15
N ILE A 38 2.11 7.97 -2.96
CA ILE A 38 3.00 7.83 -1.78
C ILE A 38 4.15 6.87 -2.08
N HIS A 39 3.86 5.70 -2.64
CA HIS A 39 4.90 4.75 -3.00
C HIS A 39 5.85 5.31 -4.08
N THR A 40 5.30 5.93 -5.12
CA THR A 40 6.10 6.52 -6.22
C THR A 40 7.03 7.62 -5.72
N LEU A 41 6.54 8.53 -4.87
CA LEU A 41 7.36 9.57 -4.25
C LEU A 41 8.41 8.96 -3.30
N SER A 42 8.06 7.92 -2.55
CA SER A 42 9.01 7.25 -1.65
C SER A 42 10.17 6.60 -2.41
N ARG A 43 9.93 6.07 -3.61
CA ARG A 43 11.01 5.57 -4.47
C ARG A 43 11.96 6.65 -4.94
N GLN A 44 11.49 7.90 -5.10
CA GLN A 44 12.37 9.01 -5.50
C GLN A 44 13.31 9.44 -4.36
N LEU A 45 13.00 9.10 -3.11
CA LEU A 45 13.85 9.41 -1.96
C LEU A 45 15.05 8.47 -1.85
N PHE A 46 14.93 7.26 -2.39
CA PHE A 46 15.98 6.26 -2.35
C PHE A 46 16.44 6.02 -3.79
N ASP A 47 17.60 6.55 -4.17
CA ASP A 47 18.23 6.28 -5.46
C ASP A 47 18.74 4.83 -5.48
N THR A 48 17.81 3.88 -5.54
CA THR A 48 18.06 2.47 -5.37
C THR A 48 17.07 1.62 -6.14
N ASP A 49 17.59 0.52 -6.68
CA ASP A 49 16.78 -0.57 -7.23
C ASP A 49 16.22 -1.50 -6.15
N GLN A 50 16.53 -1.24 -4.87
CA GLN A 50 15.99 -2.02 -3.77
C GLN A 50 14.47 -1.80 -3.62
N PRO A 51 13.70 -2.84 -3.25
CA PRO A 51 12.27 -2.71 -2.98
C PRO A 51 12.01 -1.71 -1.85
N VAL A 52 11.19 -0.69 -2.13
CA VAL A 52 10.74 0.30 -1.13
C VAL A 52 9.39 -0.10 -0.58
N ALA A 53 9.26 -0.05 0.74
CA ALA A 53 7.99 -0.19 1.45
C ALA A 53 7.74 1.05 2.30
N VAL A 54 6.50 1.50 2.35
CA VAL A 54 6.05 2.64 3.14
C VAL A 54 5.13 2.14 4.25
N CYS A 55 5.36 2.63 5.47
CA CYS A 55 4.46 2.42 6.60
C CYS A 55 3.86 3.77 6.99
N ILE A 56 2.53 3.86 6.97
CA ILE A 56 1.78 5.00 7.46
C ILE A 56 1.16 4.57 8.79
N ASP A 57 1.78 4.97 9.89
CA ASP A 57 1.32 4.63 11.24
C ASP A 57 0.42 5.72 11.82
N SER A 58 -0.76 5.30 12.28
CA SER A 58 -1.61 6.10 13.16
C SER A 58 -1.31 5.79 14.61
N THR A 59 -1.48 6.78 15.49
CA THR A 59 -1.38 6.62 16.95
C THR A 59 -2.39 5.62 17.53
N THR A 60 -3.39 5.22 16.75
CA THR A 60 -4.49 4.32 17.13
C THR A 60 -4.24 2.83 16.83
N SER A 61 -2.98 2.40 16.66
CA SER A 61 -2.63 1.02 16.27
C SER A 61 -3.17 0.58 14.91
N GLN A 62 -3.48 1.53 14.03
CA GLN A 62 -3.85 1.27 12.65
C GLN A 62 -2.69 1.70 11.74
N SER A 63 -2.21 0.76 10.94
CA SER A 63 -1.06 0.98 10.08
C SER A 63 -1.42 0.60 8.64
N ILE A 64 -1.03 1.44 7.68
CA ILE A 64 -1.14 1.12 6.26
C ILE A 64 0.26 0.85 5.72
N TYR A 65 0.45 -0.35 5.19
CA TYR A 65 1.69 -0.77 4.54
C TYR A 65 1.50 -0.70 3.04
N VAL A 66 2.38 0.02 2.34
CA VAL A 66 2.34 0.18 0.87
C VAL A 66 3.63 -0.34 0.26
N ARG A 67 3.54 -1.19 -0.77
CA ARG A 67 4.71 -1.74 -1.46
C ARG A 67 4.39 -2.11 -2.91
N LYS A 68 5.34 -1.93 -3.82
CA LYS A 68 5.26 -2.53 -5.17
C LYS A 68 5.50 -4.06 -5.13
N VAL A 69 4.63 -4.81 -5.81
CA VAL A 69 4.70 -6.25 -6.02
C VAL A 69 4.51 -6.51 -7.51
N ASN A 70 5.57 -6.94 -8.19
CA ASN A 70 5.65 -6.93 -9.66
C ASN A 70 5.36 -5.52 -10.17
N GLU A 71 4.42 -5.35 -11.12
CA GLU A 71 4.04 -4.03 -11.65
C GLU A 71 2.96 -3.30 -10.86
N ASN A 72 2.44 -3.91 -9.79
CA ASN A 72 1.32 -3.37 -9.04
C ASN A 72 1.76 -2.76 -7.72
N VAL A 73 1.09 -1.70 -7.27
CA VAL A 73 1.26 -1.19 -5.90
C VAL A 73 0.17 -1.77 -5.02
N VAL A 74 0.56 -2.42 -3.93
CA VAL A 74 -0.36 -3.04 -2.98
C VAL A 74 -0.28 -2.29 -1.66
N ALA A 75 -1.43 -1.91 -1.13
CA ALA A 75 -1.56 -1.35 0.20
C ALA A 75 -2.45 -2.23 1.08
N VAL A 76 -2.05 -2.41 2.33
CA VAL A 76 -2.76 -3.23 3.32
C VAL A 76 -2.90 -2.44 4.61
N LYS A 77 -4.13 -2.30 5.09
CA LYS A 77 -4.43 -1.75 6.41
C LYS A 77 -4.46 -2.88 7.45
N LYS A 78 -3.59 -2.79 8.44
CA LYS A 78 -3.63 -3.56 9.68
C LYS A 78 -4.34 -2.73 10.76
N GLY A 79 -5.13 -3.37 11.61
CA GLY A 79 -5.83 -2.67 12.70
C GLY A 79 -6.03 -3.53 13.92
#